data_AF-A0A0X3RVP8-F1
#
_entry.id   AF-A0A0X3RVP8-F1
#
_cell.length_a   1.000
_cell.length_b   1.000
_cell.length_c   1.000
_cell.angle_alpha   90.00
_cell.angle_beta   90.00
_cell.angle_gamma   90.00
#
_symmetry.space_group_name_H-M   'P 1'
#
loop_
_entity.id
_entity.type
_entity.pdbx_description
1 polymer ?
#
loop_
_entity_poly.entity_id
_entity_poly.type
_entity_poly.pdbx_seq_one_letter_code
_entity_poly.pdbx_strand_id
1 'polypeptide(L)'
;MTVTLHDFNGEHSLTFTAGDLVADAAVVGAGHEPNGYFWEGLVQFAWPDIAERLDFDSEGGMFCAVGSSSDLAQLKAALEPVISSPSAVREIVARAQTSGFEFDD
;
A
#
# COMPACT_ATOMS: atom_id res chain seq x y z
N MET A 1 -11.71 1.63 7.87
CA MET A 1 -11.17 2.37 6.70
C MET A 1 -11.40 1.55 5.45
N THR A 2 -11.71 2.17 4.31
CA THR A 2 -11.98 1.48 3.03
C THR A 2 -11.08 2.07 1.95
N VAL A 3 -10.56 1.22 1.07
CA VAL A 3 -9.81 1.65 -0.11
C VAL A 3 -10.78 2.18 -1.16
N THR A 4 -10.53 3.38 -1.69
CA THR A 4 -11.42 4.05 -2.63
C THR A 4 -10.86 3.98 -4.04
N LEU A 5 -11.70 3.57 -5.00
CA LEU A 5 -11.40 3.65 -6.43
C LEU A 5 -12.04 4.94 -6.99
N HIS A 6 -11.27 5.76 -7.67
CA HIS A 6 -11.71 6.98 -8.33
C HIS A 6 -11.67 6.81 -9.85
N ASP A 7 -12.66 7.38 -10.54
CA ASP A 7 -12.76 7.43 -11.99
C ASP A 7 -12.79 8.91 -12.44
N PHE A 8 -11.79 9.36 -13.21
CA PHE A 8 -11.78 10.70 -13.79
C PHE A 8 -11.23 10.68 -15.22
N ASN A 9 -12.07 11.00 -16.21
CA ASN A 9 -11.66 11.19 -17.60
C ASN A 9 -10.90 10.01 -18.25
N GLY A 10 -11.13 8.78 -17.78
CA GLY A 10 -10.42 7.57 -18.24
C GLY A 10 -9.18 7.22 -17.42
N GLU A 11 -8.81 8.06 -16.46
CA GLU A 11 -7.79 7.78 -15.46
C GLU A 11 -8.47 7.21 -14.21
N HIS A 12 -7.91 6.11 -13.69
CA HIS A 12 -8.41 5.46 -12.50
C HIS A 12 -7.34 5.53 -11.43
N SER A 13 -7.73 5.81 -10.18
CA SER A 13 -6.80 5.78 -9.05
C SER A 13 -7.38 5.03 -7.86
N LEU A 14 -6.51 4.42 -7.08
CA LEU A 14 -6.82 3.73 -5.84
C LEU A 14 -6.13 4.45 -4.70
N THR A 15 -6.90 4.97 -3.75
CA THR A 15 -6.37 5.79 -2.65
C THR A 15 -6.89 5.35 -1.29
N PHE A 16 -6.10 5.65 -0.27
CA PHE A 16 -6.54 5.71 1.12
C PHE A 16 -5.64 6.66 1.93
N THR A 17 -6.20 7.24 2.98
CA THR A 17 -5.45 8.06 3.93
C THR A 17 -4.53 7.19 4.78
N ALA A 18 -3.27 7.59 4.88
CA ALA A 18 -2.27 6.96 5.73
C ALA A 18 -2.23 7.65 7.11
N GLY A 19 -1.83 6.92 8.16
CA GLY A 19 -1.72 7.46 9.52
C GLY A 19 -2.98 7.36 10.40
N ASP A 20 -4.05 6.69 9.93
CA ASP A 20 -5.24 6.36 10.74
C ASP A 20 -5.81 4.95 10.42
N LEU A 21 -4.95 4.04 9.93
CA LEU A 21 -5.33 2.66 9.64
C LEU A 21 -5.18 1.78 10.87
N VAL A 22 -6.00 0.73 10.94
CA VAL A 22 -5.94 -0.29 12.01
C VAL A 22 -4.54 -0.94 12.07
N ALA A 23 -3.89 -1.08 10.92
CA ALA A 23 -2.58 -1.70 10.82
C ALA A 23 -1.40 -0.75 11.14
N ASP A 24 -1.60 0.55 11.32
CA ASP A 24 -0.51 1.51 11.50
C ASP A 24 0.32 1.25 12.76
N ALA A 25 -0.32 0.76 13.83
CA ALA A 25 0.41 0.36 15.04
C ALA A 25 1.44 -0.76 14.79
N ALA A 26 1.22 -1.62 13.77
CA ALA A 26 2.19 -2.62 13.37
C ALA A 26 3.32 -2.04 12.52
N VAL A 27 3.03 -1.04 11.68
CA VAL A 27 4.05 -0.30 10.91
C VAL A 27 5.02 0.40 11.86
N VAL A 28 4.49 1.19 12.80
CA VAL A 28 5.28 1.86 13.84
C VAL A 28 6.03 0.84 14.70
N GLY A 29 5.37 -0.26 15.09
CA GLY A 29 6.00 -1.32 15.88
C GLY A 29 7.14 -2.05 15.15
N ALA A 30 7.20 -1.98 13.83
CA ALA A 30 8.28 -2.51 13.01
C ALA A 30 9.41 -1.49 12.75
N GLY A 31 9.28 -0.25 13.28
CA GLY A 31 10.27 0.81 13.14
C GLY A 31 10.04 1.73 11.93
N HIS A 32 8.86 1.65 11.32
CA HIS A 32 8.50 2.36 10.08
C HIS A 32 7.49 3.48 10.31
N GLU A 33 7.46 4.48 9.44
CA GLU A 33 6.45 5.55 9.45
C GLU A 33 5.21 5.11 8.64
N PRO A 34 3.99 5.15 9.19
CA PRO A 34 2.77 4.73 8.49
C PRO A 34 2.27 5.77 7.50
N ASN A 35 3.12 6.18 6.56
CA ASN A 35 2.82 7.18 5.54
C ASN A 35 2.59 6.56 4.15
N GLY A 36 2.20 7.35 3.15
CA GLY A 36 1.91 6.84 1.81
C GLY A 36 3.11 6.16 1.14
N TYR A 37 4.33 6.66 1.35
CA TYR A 37 5.56 6.06 0.78
C TYR A 37 5.82 4.66 1.35
N PHE A 38 5.63 4.46 2.65
CA PHE A 38 5.69 3.14 3.26
C PHE A 38 4.72 2.16 2.59
N TRP A 39 3.45 2.58 2.42
CA TRP A 39 2.43 1.74 1.81
C TRP A 39 2.70 1.44 0.34
N GLU A 40 3.31 2.37 -0.39
CA GLU A 40 3.82 2.14 -1.74
C GLU A 40 4.93 1.09 -1.77
N GLY A 41 5.95 1.24 -0.93
CA GLY A 41 7.02 0.25 -0.79
C GLY A 41 6.48 -1.13 -0.40
N LEU A 42 5.45 -1.18 0.46
CA LEU A 42 4.76 -2.41 0.83
C LEU A 42 4.10 -3.09 -0.37
N VAL A 43 3.44 -2.32 -1.23
CA VAL A 43 2.84 -2.84 -2.46
C VAL A 43 3.90 -3.33 -3.44
N GLN A 44 4.95 -2.53 -3.67
CA GLN A 44 6.07 -2.89 -4.55
C GLN A 44 6.75 -4.18 -4.11
N PHE A 45 6.90 -4.40 -2.80
CA PHE A 45 7.49 -5.62 -2.26
C PHE A 45 6.53 -6.83 -2.28
N ALA A 46 5.29 -6.65 -1.82
CA ALA A 46 4.37 -7.77 -1.61
C ALA A 46 3.75 -8.28 -2.92
N TRP A 47 3.55 -7.39 -3.89
CA TRP A 47 2.90 -7.69 -5.17
C TRP A 47 3.61 -7.01 -6.35
N PRO A 48 4.88 -7.34 -6.63
CA PRO A 48 5.66 -6.71 -7.70
C PRO A 48 4.98 -6.81 -9.07
N ASP A 49 4.37 -7.96 -9.41
CA ASP A 49 3.65 -8.14 -10.68
C ASP A 49 2.42 -7.23 -10.84
N ILE A 50 1.85 -6.75 -9.73
CA ILE A 50 0.76 -5.75 -9.75
C ILE A 50 1.39 -4.35 -9.84
N ALA A 51 2.40 -4.08 -9.01
CA ALA A 51 3.06 -2.78 -8.94
C ALA A 51 3.70 -2.36 -10.28
N GLU A 52 4.29 -3.28 -11.04
CA GLU A 52 4.89 -3.00 -12.36
C GLU A 52 3.90 -2.46 -13.41
N ARG A 53 2.59 -2.62 -13.18
CA ARG A 53 1.51 -2.16 -14.08
C ARG A 53 0.86 -0.87 -13.61
N LEU A 54 1.32 -0.30 -12.50
CA LEU A 54 0.74 0.87 -11.86
C LEU A 54 1.79 1.98 -11.78
N ASP A 55 1.32 3.20 -11.91
CA ASP A 55 2.06 4.37 -11.47
C ASP A 55 1.69 4.67 -10.02
N PHE A 56 2.60 5.27 -9.26
CA PHE A 56 2.34 5.70 -7.89
C PHE A 56 2.56 7.20 -7.74
N ASP A 57 1.73 7.82 -6.92
CA ASP A 57 1.78 9.25 -6.57
C ASP A 57 1.49 9.39 -5.08
N SER A 58 2.12 8.53 -4.28
CA SER A 58 1.93 8.52 -2.84
C SER A 58 2.60 9.74 -2.20
N GLU A 59 2.02 10.19 -1.10
CA GLU A 59 2.51 11.30 -0.30
C GLU A 59 2.44 10.94 1.18
N GLY A 60 3.03 11.78 2.05
CA GLY A 60 3.06 11.52 3.49
C GLY A 60 1.69 11.14 4.10
N GLY A 61 0.61 11.80 3.67
CA GLY A 61 -0.75 11.54 4.20
C GLY A 61 -1.58 10.53 3.40
N MET A 62 -1.12 10.03 2.26
CA MET A 62 -1.97 9.31 1.31
C MET A 62 -1.18 8.32 0.48
N PHE A 63 -1.66 7.09 0.43
CA PHE A 63 -1.28 6.15 -0.63
C PHE A 63 -2.08 6.47 -1.90
N CYS A 64 -1.41 6.48 -3.05
CA CYS A 64 -2.07 6.65 -4.36
C CYS A 64 -1.41 5.75 -5.41
N ALA A 65 -2.21 4.89 -6.04
CA ALA A 65 -1.84 4.15 -7.23
C ALA A 65 -2.76 4.51 -8.40
N VAL A 66 -2.21 4.63 -9.60
CA VAL A 66 -2.91 4.99 -10.84
C VAL A 66 -2.69 3.88 -11.86
N GLY A 67 -3.74 3.52 -12.61
CA GLY A 67 -3.63 2.46 -13.62
C GLY A 67 -4.96 2.06 -14.24
N SER A 68 -5.01 0.87 -14.84
CA SER A 68 -6.28 0.33 -15.38
C SER A 68 -7.23 -0.07 -14.24
N SER A 69 -8.55 0.01 -14.48
CA SER A 69 -9.54 -0.39 -13.46
C SER A 69 -9.37 -1.85 -13.04
N SER A 70 -8.93 -2.74 -13.94
CA SER A 70 -8.67 -4.15 -13.63
C SER A 70 -7.45 -4.34 -12.73
N ASP A 71 -6.36 -3.61 -12.98
CA ASP A 71 -5.15 -3.69 -12.15
C ASP A 71 -5.41 -3.11 -10.76
N LEU A 72 -6.12 -1.98 -10.69
CA LEU A 72 -6.50 -1.37 -9.41
C LEU A 72 -7.51 -2.22 -8.63
N ALA A 73 -8.44 -2.91 -9.29
CA ALA A 73 -9.32 -3.87 -8.62
C ALA A 73 -8.53 -5.06 -8.05
N GLN A 74 -7.51 -5.53 -8.76
CA GLN A 74 -6.60 -6.57 -8.27
C GLN A 74 -5.82 -6.09 -7.04
N LEU A 75 -5.26 -4.88 -7.10
CA LEU A 75 -4.56 -4.27 -5.97
C LEU A 75 -5.49 -4.08 -4.78
N LYS A 76 -6.70 -3.55 -4.99
CA LYS A 76 -7.70 -3.35 -3.94
C LYS A 76 -7.98 -4.64 -3.18
N ALA A 77 -8.24 -5.73 -3.90
CA ALA A 77 -8.52 -7.04 -3.30
C ALA A 77 -7.35 -7.58 -2.48
N ALA A 78 -6.11 -7.29 -2.90
CA ALA A 78 -4.91 -7.70 -2.19
C ALA A 78 -4.64 -6.83 -0.94
N LEU A 79 -4.89 -5.52 -1.02
CA LEU A 79 -4.48 -4.54 -0.02
C LEU A 79 -5.51 -4.33 1.10
N GLU A 80 -6.81 -4.44 0.81
CA GLU A 80 -7.88 -4.33 1.82
C GLU A 80 -7.71 -5.22 3.07
N PRO A 81 -7.37 -6.52 2.96
CA PRO A 81 -7.14 -7.35 4.14
C PRO A 81 -5.87 -6.95 4.89
N VAL A 82 -4.90 -6.29 4.25
CA VAL A 82 -3.63 -5.90 4.88
C VAL A 82 -3.78 -4.62 5.69
N ILE A 83 -4.42 -3.57 5.14
CA ILE A 83 -4.62 -2.29 5.86
C ILE A 83 -5.49 -2.44 7.12
N SER A 84 -6.23 -3.54 7.23
CA SER A 84 -7.08 -3.88 8.37
C SER A 84 -6.47 -4.92 9.31
N SER A 85 -5.25 -5.42 9.03
CA SER A 85 -4.64 -6.55 9.75
C SER A 85 -3.20 -6.25 10.18
N PRO A 86 -2.99 -5.90 11.47
CA PRO A 86 -1.65 -5.70 12.03
C PRO A 86 -0.74 -6.93 11.88
N SER A 87 -1.29 -8.14 11.91
CA SER A 87 -0.51 -9.37 11.70
C SER A 87 -0.02 -9.50 10.25
N ALA A 88 -0.87 -9.18 9.27
CA ALA A 88 -0.48 -9.24 7.86
C ALA A 88 0.67 -8.26 7.55
N VAL A 89 0.60 -7.03 8.09
CA VAL A 89 1.70 -6.06 7.96
C VAL A 89 3.00 -6.60 8.55
N ARG A 90 2.98 -7.14 9.78
CA ARG A 90 4.20 -7.70 10.40
C ARG A 90 4.80 -8.83 9.57
N GLU A 91 3.98 -9.70 9.01
CA GLU A 91 4.45 -10.79 8.16
C GLU A 91 5.13 -10.30 6.88
N ILE A 92 4.55 -9.28 6.22
CA ILE A 92 5.13 -8.69 5.01
C ILE A 92 6.43 -7.96 5.33
N VAL A 93 6.45 -7.15 6.39
CA VAL A 93 7.66 -6.41 6.80
C VAL A 93 8.79 -7.36 7.20
N ALA A 94 8.49 -8.43 7.96
CA ALA A 94 9.51 -9.42 8.32
C ALA A 94 10.11 -10.11 7.09
N ARG A 95 9.29 -10.39 6.07
CA ARG A 95 9.77 -10.92 4.78
C ARG A 95 10.66 -9.91 4.05
N ALA A 96 10.25 -8.63 4.00
CA ALA A 96 11.00 -7.56 3.36
C ALA A 96 12.40 -7.39 3.99
N GLN A 97 12.44 -7.35 5.33
CA GLN A 97 13.70 -7.30 6.09
C GLN A 97 14.59 -8.50 5.81
N THR A 98 14.02 -9.70 5.74
CA THR A 98 14.78 -10.93 5.43
C THR A 98 15.38 -10.90 4.02
N SER A 99 14.71 -10.25 3.05
CA SER A 99 15.23 -10.05 1.70
C SER A 99 16.18 -8.85 1.55
N GLY A 100 16.34 -8.03 2.59
CA GLY A 100 17.13 -6.79 2.51
C GLY A 100 16.43 -5.68 1.73
N PHE A 101 15.09 -5.69 1.66
CA PHE A 101 14.30 -4.61 1.08
C PHE A 101 14.20 -3.46 2.08
N GLU A 102 14.44 -2.23 1.61
CA GLU A 102 14.34 -1.01 2.41
C GLU A 102 13.07 -0.26 1.99
N PHE A 103 12.28 0.17 2.97
CA PHE A 103 11.11 1.01 2.74
C PHE A 103 11.56 2.48 2.69
N ASP A 104 11.00 3.24 1.76
CA ASP A 104 11.09 4.71 1.74
C ASP A 104 9.94 5.19 2.63
N ASP A 105 10.23 5.62 3.85
CA ASP A 105 9.25 6.07 4.84
C ASP A 105 9.75 7.21 5.72
#